data_AF-A0A950HFF4-F1
#
_entry.id   AF-A0A950HFF4-F1
#
_cell.length_a   1.000
_cell.length_b   1.000
_cell.length_c   1.000
_cell.angle_alpha   90.00
_cell.angle_beta   90.00
_cell.angle_gamma   90.00
#
_symmetry.space_group_name_H-M   'P 1'
#
loop_
_entity.id
_entity.type
_entity.pdbx_description
1 polymer ?
#
loop_
_entity_poly.entity_id
_entity_poly.type
_entity_poly.pdbx_seq_one_letter_code
_entity_poly.pdbx_strand_id
1 'polypeptide(L)'
;MSTGGPDRARVLGEGHYRRGHTVAELLLAEIHIRNGEPRGLTPAHQAIEKVSTLQSIAARREWLMPLATTLETRPGTDTQELARTARQITTTQA
;
A
#
# COMPACT_ATOMS: atom_id res chain seq x y z
N MET A 1 40.34 -16.70 -8.97
CA MET A 1 39.62 -16.15 -7.80
C MET A 1 38.23 -15.78 -8.29
N SER A 2 37.20 -16.40 -7.68
CA SER A 2 35.82 -16.39 -8.18
C SER A 2 35.13 -15.05 -7.94
N THR A 3 34.27 -14.69 -8.90
CA THR A 3 33.44 -13.49 -9.03
C THR A 3 32.41 -13.35 -7.89
N GLY A 4 32.32 -12.16 -7.27
CA GLY A 4 31.31 -11.84 -6.26
C GLY A 4 30.72 -10.45 -6.45
N GLY A 5 30.14 -10.18 -7.63
CA GLY A 5 29.30 -8.99 -7.82
C GLY A 5 27.97 -9.19 -7.09
N PRO A 6 27.39 -8.14 -6.47
CA PRO A 6 26.12 -8.28 -5.75
C PRO A 6 25.05 -8.82 -6.69
N ASP A 7 24.42 -9.89 -6.21
CA ASP A 7 23.46 -10.75 -6.86
C ASP A 7 22.25 -9.93 -7.35
N ARG A 8 22.28 -9.54 -8.63
CA ARG A 8 21.17 -8.82 -9.29
C ARG A 8 19.85 -9.61 -9.22
N ALA A 9 19.90 -10.94 -9.07
CA ALA A 9 18.71 -11.76 -8.89
C ALA A 9 18.06 -11.57 -7.52
N ARG A 10 18.85 -11.36 -6.45
CA ARG A 10 18.31 -10.99 -5.12
C ARG A 10 17.61 -9.64 -5.13
N VAL A 11 18.19 -8.62 -5.78
CA VAL A 11 17.60 -7.27 -5.84
C VAL A 11 16.27 -7.29 -6.60
N LEU A 12 16.20 -8.02 -7.71
CA LEU A 12 14.96 -8.18 -8.48
C LEU A 12 13.93 -8.99 -7.70
N GLY A 13 14.33 -10.14 -7.11
CA GLY A 13 13.45 -10.99 -6.31
C GLY A 13 12.87 -10.28 -5.08
N GLU A 14 13.66 -9.44 -4.41
CA GLU A 14 13.24 -8.65 -3.26
C GLU A 14 12.28 -7.53 -3.67
N GLY A 15 12.50 -6.88 -4.82
CA GLY A 15 11.57 -5.91 -5.40
C GLY A 15 10.21 -6.53 -5.76
N HIS A 16 10.21 -7.72 -6.36
CA HIS A 16 8.98 -8.46 -6.67
C HIS A 16 8.25 -8.95 -5.42
N TYR A 17 8.98 -9.45 -4.42
CA TYR A 17 8.42 -9.87 -3.14
C TYR A 17 7.80 -8.69 -2.38
N ARG A 18 8.50 -7.55 -2.28
CA ARG A 18 7.97 -6.33 -1.65
C ARG A 18 6.71 -5.84 -2.35
N ARG A 19 6.70 -5.80 -3.69
CA ARG A 19 5.51 -5.39 -4.46
C ARG A 19 4.35 -6.35 -4.23
N GLY A 20 4.58 -7.67 -4.33
CA GLY A 20 3.55 -8.70 -4.10
C GLY A 20 2.97 -8.68 -2.68
N HIS A 21 3.82 -8.45 -1.68
CA HIS A 21 3.41 -8.32 -0.29
C HIS A 21 2.54 -7.09 -0.05
N THR A 22 2.90 -5.93 -0.62
CA THR A 22 2.07 -4.71 -0.56
C THR A 22 0.71 -4.91 -1.22
N VAL A 23 0.64 -5.66 -2.34
CA VAL A 23 -0.65 -6.00 -2.99
C VAL A 23 -1.53 -6.83 -2.06
N ALA A 24 -0.95 -7.86 -1.44
CA ALA A 24 -1.69 -8.76 -0.57
C ALA A 24 -2.25 -8.01 0.66
N GLU A 25 -1.47 -7.10 1.25
CA GLU A 25 -1.93 -6.26 2.36
C GLU A 25 -3.04 -5.29 1.94
N LEU A 26 -2.94 -4.69 0.75
CA LEU A 26 -4.00 -3.84 0.18
C LEU A 26 -5.31 -4.61 0.01
N LEU A 27 -5.25 -5.79 -0.63
CA LEU A 27 -6.42 -6.63 -0.86
C LEU A 27 -7.02 -7.12 0.47
N LEU A 28 -6.17 -7.53 1.41
CA LEU A 28 -6.62 -7.97 2.74
C LEU A 28 -7.31 -6.84 3.50
N ALA A 29 -6.72 -5.63 3.47
CA ALA A 29 -7.31 -4.44 4.06
C ALA A 29 -8.68 -4.13 3.43
N GLU A 30 -8.77 -4.13 2.11
CA GLU A 30 -10.03 -3.90 1.40
C GLU A 30 -11.11 -4.92 1.76
N ILE A 31 -10.77 -6.21 1.86
CA ILE A 31 -11.71 -7.26 2.24
C ILE A 31 -12.22 -7.03 3.67
N HIS A 32 -11.31 -6.82 4.63
CA HIS A 32 -11.69 -6.59 6.02
C HIS A 32 -12.53 -5.32 6.19
N ILE A 33 -12.17 -4.22 5.50
CA ILE A 33 -12.91 -2.96 5.59
C ILE A 33 -14.32 -3.13 5.01
N ARG A 34 -14.46 -3.80 3.85
CA ARG A 34 -15.77 -4.10 3.25
C ARG A 34 -16.65 -4.98 4.14
N ASN A 35 -16.04 -5.90 4.89
CA ASN A 35 -16.74 -6.76 5.85
C ASN A 35 -17.05 -6.05 7.18
N GLY A 36 -16.68 -4.77 7.34
CA GLY A 36 -16.87 -4.04 8.60
C GLY A 36 -15.93 -4.49 9.72
N GLU A 37 -14.87 -5.23 9.41
CA GLU A 37 -13.94 -5.74 10.40
C GLU A 37 -12.99 -4.63 10.88
N PRO A 38 -12.85 -4.41 12.21
CA PRO A 38 -11.93 -3.40 12.75
C PRO A 38 -10.47 -3.70 12.41
N ARG A 39 -10.14 -4.99 12.23
CA ARG A 39 -8.80 -5.47 11.90
C ARG A 39 -8.33 -5.05 10.50
N GLY A 40 -9.20 -4.47 9.67
CA GLY A 40 -8.83 -3.94 8.35
C GLY A 40 -8.03 -2.65 8.38
N LEU A 41 -8.04 -1.90 9.49
CA LEU A 41 -7.36 -0.60 9.59
C LEU A 41 -5.84 -0.74 9.68
N THR A 42 -5.34 -1.72 10.43
CA THR A 42 -3.89 -1.99 10.54
C THR A 42 -3.23 -2.34 9.21
N PRO A 43 -3.73 -3.32 8.41
CA PRO A 43 -3.15 -3.60 7.10
C PRO A 43 -3.36 -2.44 6.12
N ALA A 44 -4.44 -1.65 6.23
CA ALA A 44 -4.61 -0.45 5.43
C ALA A 44 -3.51 0.59 5.72
N HIS A 45 -3.22 0.84 7.00
CA HIS A 45 -2.17 1.77 7.41
C HIS A 45 -0.79 1.31 6.90
N GLN A 46 -0.44 0.04 7.11
CA GLN A 46 0.83 -0.54 6.64
C GLN A 46 0.98 -0.45 5.12
N ALA A 47 -0.11 -0.71 4.39
CA ALA A 47 -0.09 -0.58 2.94
C ALA A 47 0.08 0.88 2.48
N ILE A 48 -0.59 1.83 3.14
CA ILE A 48 -0.43 3.27 2.88
C ILE A 48 1.02 3.70 3.10
N GLU A 49 1.64 3.31 4.21
CA GLU A 49 3.05 3.60 4.49
C GLU A 49 3.97 3.02 3.42
N LYS A 50 3.81 1.75 3.06
CA LYS A 50 4.64 1.09 2.04
C LYS A 50 4.49 1.76 0.67
N VAL A 51 3.26 2.06 0.25
CA VAL A 51 3.00 2.71 -1.04
C VAL A 51 3.49 4.15 -1.06
N SER A 52 3.49 4.85 0.09
CA SER A 52 4.02 6.22 0.18
C SER A 52 5.49 6.35 -0.23
N THR A 53 6.27 5.27 -0.09
CA THR A 53 7.69 5.22 -0.47
C THR A 53 7.92 5.10 -1.97
N LEU A 54 6.87 4.83 -2.77
CA LEU A 54 7.00 4.71 -4.22
C LEU A 54 7.25 6.08 -4.85
N GLN A 55 8.31 6.21 -5.63
CA GLN A 55 8.62 7.47 -6.32
C GLN A 55 7.53 7.85 -7.35
N SER A 56 6.96 6.86 -8.04
CA SER A 56 5.94 7.09 -9.07
C SER A 56 4.59 7.49 -8.47
N ILE A 57 4.14 8.72 -8.79
CA ILE A 57 2.80 9.20 -8.46
C ILE A 57 1.71 8.35 -9.12
N ALA A 58 1.94 7.93 -10.37
CA ALA A 58 1.00 7.07 -11.09
C ALA A 58 0.81 5.73 -10.38
N ALA A 59 1.90 5.12 -9.90
CA ALA A 59 1.81 3.91 -9.09
C ALA A 59 1.04 4.19 -7.79
N ARG A 60 1.42 5.22 -7.02
CA ARG A 60 0.71 5.57 -5.77
C ARG A 60 -0.79 5.74 -5.98
N ARG A 61 -1.20 6.37 -7.08
CA ARG A 61 -2.61 6.50 -7.49
C ARG A 61 -3.27 5.15 -7.75
N GLU A 62 -2.65 4.32 -8.58
CA GLU A 62 -3.15 2.99 -8.94
C GLU A 62 -3.42 2.13 -7.70
N TRP A 63 -2.50 2.15 -6.73
CA TRP A 63 -2.60 1.32 -5.52
C TRP A 63 -3.51 1.92 -4.43
N LEU A 64 -3.49 3.23 -4.21
CA LEU A 64 -4.19 3.84 -3.05
C LEU A 64 -5.60 4.35 -3.34
N MET A 65 -5.96 4.66 -4.60
CA MET A 65 -7.31 5.13 -4.88
C MET A 65 -8.39 4.09 -4.53
N PRO A 66 -8.27 2.81 -4.90
CA PRO A 66 -9.27 1.79 -4.54
C PRO A 66 -9.45 1.64 -3.03
N LEU A 67 -8.33 1.66 -2.28
CA LEU A 67 -8.34 1.62 -0.81
C LEU A 67 -9.00 2.86 -0.22
N ALA A 68 -8.67 4.05 -0.71
CA ALA A 68 -9.26 5.30 -0.24
C ALA A 68 -10.78 5.33 -0.46
N THR A 69 -11.25 4.92 -1.64
CA THR A 69 -12.68 4.79 -1.92
C THR A 69 -13.34 3.77 -0.99
N THR A 70 -12.70 2.63 -0.74
CA THR A 70 -13.22 1.62 0.19
C THR A 70 -13.34 2.15 1.62
N LEU A 71 -12.32 2.86 2.11
CA LEU A 71 -12.32 3.50 3.43
C LEU A 71 -13.42 4.55 3.58
N GLU A 72 -13.69 5.33 2.52
CA GLU A 72 -14.75 6.36 2.50
C GLU A 72 -16.16 5.79 2.64
N THR A 73 -16.40 4.57 2.15
CA THR A 73 -17.71 3.91 2.30
C THR A 73 -18.03 3.53 3.74
N ARG A 74 -17.05 3.56 4.64
CA ARG A 74 -17.21 3.15 6.04
C ARG A 74 -17.27 4.37 6.97
N PRO A 75 -18.32 4.48 7.81
CA PRO A 75 -18.37 5.50 8.85
C PRO A 75 -17.33 5.20 9.94
N GLY A 76 -16.62 6.24 10.40
CA GLY A 76 -15.61 6.16 11.44
C GLY A 76 -14.54 7.22 11.26
N THR A 77 -14.08 7.83 12.36
CA THR A 77 -13.03 8.87 12.27
C THR A 77 -11.74 8.30 11.68
N ASP A 78 -11.33 7.12 12.13
CA ASP A 78 -10.09 6.47 11.70
C ASP A 78 -10.12 6.08 10.21
N THR A 79 -11.26 5.61 9.70
CA THR A 79 -11.40 5.26 8.27
C THR A 79 -11.34 6.51 7.39
N GLN A 80 -11.95 7.60 7.84
CA GLN A 80 -11.94 8.88 7.12
C GLN A 80 -10.55 9.54 7.15
N GLU A 81 -9.82 9.42 8.26
CA GLU A 81 -8.44 9.89 8.35
C GLU A 81 -7.52 9.10 7.41
N LEU A 82 -7.61 7.77 7.42
CA LEU A 82 -6.84 6.93 6.51
C LEU A 82 -7.17 7.19 5.04
N ALA A 83 -8.45 7.40 4.70
CA ALA A 83 -8.85 7.75 3.35
C ALA A 83 -8.23 9.07 2.89
N ARG A 84 -8.24 10.08 3.76
CA ARG A 84 -7.62 11.39 3.49
C ARG A 84 -6.12 11.25 3.27
N THR A 85 -5.43 10.52 4.15
CA THR A 85 -3.99 10.27 4.05
C THR A 85 -3.64 9.55 2.76
N ALA A 86 -4.38 8.49 2.40
CA ALA A 86 -4.22 7.78 1.16
C ALA A 86 -4.33 8.71 -0.05
N ARG A 87 -5.37 9.57 -0.11
CA ARG A 87 -5.53 10.56 -1.19
C ARG A 87 -4.39 11.57 -1.25
N GLN A 88 -3.94 12.11 -0.12
CA GLN A 88 -2.84 13.08 -0.08
C GLN A 88 -1.57 12.49 -0.71
N ILE A 89 -1.21 11.26 -0.33
CA ILE A 89 -0.03 10.55 -0.86
C ILE A 89 -0.11 10.37 -2.38
N THR A 90 -1.30 10.25 -2.95
CA THR A 90 -1.49 10.16 -4.41
C THR A 90 -1.20 11.45 -5.18
N THR A 91 -1.06 12.59 -4.49
CA THR A 91 -0.85 13.91 -5.09
C THR A 91 0.48 14.56 -4.70
N THR A 92 1.07 14.14 -3.59
CA THR A 92 2.36 14.66 -3.11
C THR A 92 3.50 14.24 -4.03
N GLN A 93 4.35 15.17 -4.46
CA GLN A 93 5.60 14.79 -5.14
C GLN A 93 6.60 14.25 -4.11
N ALA A 94 7.26 13.13 -4.43
CA ALA A 94 8.25 12.50 -3.55
C ALA A 94 9.60 13.21 -3.66
#